data_AF-A0A661HRN4-F1
#
_entry.id   AF-A0A661HRN4-F1
#
_cell.length_a   1.000
_cell.length_b   1.000
_cell.length_c   1.000
_cell.angle_alpha   90.00
_cell.angle_beta   90.00
_cell.angle_gamma   90.00
#
_symmetry.space_group_name_H-M   'P 1'
#
loop_
_entity.id
_entity.type
_entity.pdbx_description
1 polymer ?
#
loop_
_entity_poly.entity_id
_entity_poly.type
_entity_poly.pdbx_seq_one_letter_code
_entity_poly.pdbx_strand_id
1 'polypeptide(L)' 'LRFTEIMAFGEPPEFIPSTIWMGQLQDQKKTAKLTVGKDIPTISGSTLSARSLTEGARVARAIYEIVLKSK' A
#
# COMPACT_ATOMS: atom_id res chain seq x y z
N LEU A 1 -10.05 1.12 -1.80
CA LEU A 1 -9.46 0.61 -3.05
C LEU A 1 -9.79 -0.87 -3.12
N ARG A 2 -10.26 -1.38 -4.27
CA ARG A 2 -10.56 -2.81 -4.44
C ARG A 2 -9.28 -3.65 -4.57
N PHE A 3 -8.27 -3.15 -5.27
CA PHE A 3 -6.99 -3.82 -5.38
C PHE A 3 -5.86 -2.80 -5.50
N THR A 4 -4.63 -3.22 -5.21
CA THR A 4 -3.40 -2.44 -5.37
C THR A 4 -2.37 -3.34 -6.04
N GLU A 5 -1.71 -2.85 -7.09
CA GLU A 5 -0.74 -3.60 -7.87
C GLU A 5 0.48 -2.73 -8.21
N ILE A 6 1.65 -3.35 -8.28
CA ILE A 6 2.91 -2.68 -8.61
C ILE A 6 3.08 -2.73 -10.14
N MET A 7 2.92 -1.59 -10.81
CA MET A 7 3.07 -1.51 -12.27
C MET A 7 4.54 -1.35 -12.70
N ALA A 8 5.35 -0.70 -11.87
CA ALA A 8 6.78 -0.49 -12.09
C ALA A 8 7.50 -0.46 -10.74
N PHE A 9 8.66 -1.12 -10.66
CA PHE A 9 9.49 -1.17 -9.47
C PHE A 9 10.94 -0.86 -9.86
N GLY A 10 11.50 0.19 -9.27
CA GLY A 10 12.85 0.68 -9.59
C GLY A 10 13.95 0.18 -8.66
N GLU A 11 13.59 -0.68 -7.70
CA GLU A 11 14.53 -1.33 -6.78
C GLU A 11 14.82 -2.76 -7.25
N PRO A 12 15.87 -3.41 -6.72
CA PRO A 12 16.15 -4.80 -7.04
C PRO A 12 14.93 -5.71 -6.80
N PRO A 13 14.64 -6.66 -7.71
CA PRO A 13 13.40 -7.44 -7.68
C PRO A 13 13.21 -8.27 -6.41
N GLU A 14 14.27 -8.58 -5.68
CA GLU A 14 14.23 -9.25 -4.37
C GLU A 14 13.52 -8.43 -3.28
N PHE A 15 13.40 -7.12 -3.44
CA PHE A 15 12.68 -6.24 -2.51
C PHE A 15 11.20 -6.08 -2.89
N ILE A 16 10.74 -6.71 -3.98
CA ILE A 16 9.33 -6.68 -4.39
C ILE A 16 8.50 -7.39 -3.31
N PRO A 17 7.50 -6.70 -2.73
CA PRO A 17 6.61 -7.31 -1.76
C PRO A 17 5.84 -8.50 -2.35
N SER A 18 5.65 -9.54 -1.55
CA SER A 18 4.85 -10.70 -1.97
C SER A 18 3.37 -10.33 -2.18
N THR A 19 2.67 -11.11 -2.99
CA THR A 19 1.23 -10.95 -3.22
C THR A 19 0.40 -11.04 -1.92
N ILE A 20 0.84 -11.87 -0.96
CA ILE A 20 0.22 -11.98 0.37
C ILE A 20 0.35 -10.67 1.14
N TRP A 21 1.54 -10.06 1.12
CA TRP A 21 1.76 -8.77 1.77
C TRP A 21 0.96 -7.66 1.08
N MET A 22 0.93 -7.64 -0.26
CA MET A 22 0.13 -6.70 -1.05
C MET A 22 -1.38 -6.84 -0.75
N GLY A 23 -1.85 -8.04 -0.45
CA GLY A 23 -3.22 -8.32 -0.01
C GLY A 23 -3.63 -7.53 1.24
N GLN A 24 -2.69 -7.17 2.11
CA GLN A 24 -2.98 -6.39 3.32
C GLN A 24 -3.46 -4.96 3.00
N LEU A 25 -3.17 -4.44 1.82
CA LEU A 25 -3.62 -3.12 1.37
C LEU A 25 -5.01 -3.16 0.70
N GLN A 26 -5.52 -4.35 0.40
CA GLN A 26 -6.80 -4.55 -0.29
C GLN A 26 -7.97 -4.46 0.68
N ASP A 27 -9.12 -3.96 0.21
CA ASP A 27 -10.39 -3.87 0.94
C ASP A 27 -10.34 -3.21 2.34
N GLN A 28 -9.30 -2.42 2.60
CA GLN A 28 -9.13 -1.74 3.87
C GLN A 28 -10.15 -0.61 4.09
N LYS A 29 -10.63 -0.49 5.33
CA LYS A 29 -11.61 0.56 5.73
C LYS A 29 -11.07 1.96 5.46
N LYS A 30 -11.95 2.90 5.11
CA LYS A 30 -11.62 4.31 4.80
C LYS A 30 -10.90 5.08 5.92
N THR A 31 -11.07 4.66 7.16
CA THR A 31 -10.42 5.25 8.35
C THR A 31 -9.18 4.48 8.80
N ALA A 32 -8.81 3.39 8.11
CA ALA A 32 -7.61 2.65 8.42
C ALA A 32 -6.38 3.54 8.22
N LYS A 33 -5.52 3.60 9.25
CA LYS A 33 -4.29 4.38 9.25
C LYS A 33 -3.20 3.74 8.39
N LEU A 34 -3.22 2.40 8.27
CA LEU A 34 -2.25 1.61 7.49
C LEU A 34 -0.81 1.94 7.88
N THR A 35 -0.50 1.94 9.18
CA THR A 35 0.85 2.27 9.64
C THR A 35 1.76 1.05 9.50
N VAL A 36 2.86 1.16 8.74
CA VAL A 36 3.87 0.09 8.67
C VAL A 36 4.51 -0.15 10.04
N GLY A 37 4.61 -1.42 10.43
CA GLY A 37 5.09 -1.87 11.74
C GLY A 37 4.03 -1.84 12.85
N LYS A 38 2.79 -1.43 12.55
CA LYS A 38 1.65 -1.55 13.48
C LYS A 38 0.47 -2.27 12.82
N ASP A 39 -0.10 -1.64 11.79
CA ASP A 39 -1.28 -2.15 11.07
C ASP A 39 -0.87 -3.00 9.86
N ILE A 40 0.26 -2.67 9.23
CA ILE A 40 0.83 -3.38 8.09
C ILE A 40 2.18 -3.98 8.53
N PRO A 41 2.43 -5.28 8.31
CA PRO A 41 3.71 -5.91 8.63
C PRO A 41 4.88 -5.22 7.92
N THR A 42 6.04 -5.18 8.56
CA THR A 42 7.29 -4.80 7.87
C THR A 42 7.72 -5.92 6.92
N ILE A 43 8.52 -5.57 5.91
CA ILE A 43 9.18 -6.54 5.03
C ILE A 43 10.66 -6.56 5.42
N SER A 44 11.18 -7.73 5.79
CA SER A 44 12.59 -7.87 6.14
C SER A 44 13.49 -7.42 4.97
N GLY A 45 14.50 -6.61 5.25
CA GLY A 45 15.38 -6.03 4.23
C GLY A 45 14.73 -4.98 3.31
N SER A 46 13.40 -4.81 3.34
CA SER A 46 12.65 -3.95 2.40
C SER A 46 11.74 -2.96 3.13
N THR A 47 12.16 -2.48 4.30
CA THR A 47 11.35 -1.58 5.15
C THR A 47 10.97 -0.30 4.42
N LEU A 48 11.87 0.25 3.59
CA LEU A 48 11.62 1.47 2.84
C LEU A 48 10.57 1.25 1.74
N SER A 49 10.68 0.15 0.99
CA SER A 49 9.73 -0.23 -0.05
C SER A 49 8.33 -0.49 0.56
N ALA A 50 8.26 -1.22 1.68
CA ALA A 50 7.02 -1.43 2.44
C ALA A 50 6.36 -0.10 2.86
N ARG A 51 7.16 0.84 3.34
CA ARG A 51 6.69 2.18 3.75
C ARG A 51 6.19 2.99 2.55
N SER A 52 6.97 3.03 1.47
CA SER A 52 6.62 3.77 0.24
C SER A 52 5.32 3.26 -0.38
N LEU A 53 5.15 1.94 -0.48
CA LEU A 53 3.91 1.35 -0.99
C LEU A 53 2.70 1.69 -0.12
N THR A 54 2.86 1.58 1.19
CA THR A 54 1.76 1.81 2.13
C THR A 54 1.32 3.28 2.13
N GLU A 55 2.26 4.21 2.13
CA GLU A 55 1.98 5.64 2.01
C GLU A 55 1.36 5.99 0.64
N GLY A 56 1.88 5.42 -0.45
CA GLY A 56 1.33 5.58 -1.79
C GLY A 56 -0.13 5.11 -1.86
N ALA A 57 -0.43 3.94 -1.31
CA ALA A 57 -1.80 3.41 -1.23
C ALA A 57 -2.73 4.33 -0.41
N ARG A 58 -2.23 4.92 0.69
CA ARG A 58 -2.98 5.88 1.52
C ARG A 58 -3.32 7.14 0.74
N VAL A 59 -2.37 7.72 0.02
CA VAL A 59 -2.58 8.91 -0.81
C VAL A 59 -3.54 8.62 -1.97
N ALA A 60 -3.32 7.53 -2.72
CA ALA A 60 -4.19 7.11 -3.81
C ALA A 60 -5.64 6.92 -3.35
N ARG A 61 -5.83 6.34 -2.15
CA ARG A 61 -7.18 6.20 -1.57
C ARG A 61 -7.80 7.53 -1.20
N ALA A 62 -7.03 8.45 -0.63
CA ALA A 62 -7.53 9.79 -0.29
C ALA A 62 -7.99 10.54 -1.56
N ILE A 63 -7.19 10.49 -2.63
CA ILE A 63 -7.54 11.06 -3.93
C ILE A 63 -8.81 10.40 -4.48
N TYR A 64 -8.90 9.07 -4.47
CA TYR A 64 -10.08 8.35 -4.94
C TYR A 64 -11.35 8.77 -4.19
N GLU A 65 -11.29 8.87 -2.87
CA GLU A 65 -12.47 9.25 -2.08
C GLU A 65 -12.88 10.71 -2.32
N ILE A 66 -11.92 11.64 -2.39
CA ILE A 66 -12.21 13.07 -2.58
C ILE A 66 -12.70 13.35 -4.01
N VAL A 67 -12.05 12.78 -5.02
CA VAL A 67 -12.29 13.15 -6.43
C VAL A 67 -13.38 12.31 -7.08
N LEU A 68 -13.39 10.99 -6.83
CA LEU A 68 -14.26 10.05 -7.55
C LEU A 68 -15.54 9.71 -6.79
N LYS A 69 -15.52 9.74 -5.45
CA LYS A 69 -16.67 9.33 -4.63
C LYS A 69 -17.49 10.48 -4.05
N SER A 70 -16.96 11.71 -4.14
CA SER A 70 -17.67 12.94 -3.72
C SER A 70 -18.50 13.56 -4.85
N LYS A 71 -18.67 12.85 -5.97
CA LYS A 71 -19.48 13.25 -7.13
C LYS A 71 -20.62 12.26 -7.29
#